data_AF-A0A453P449-F1
#
_entry.id   AF-A0A453P449-F1
#
_cell.length_a   1.000
_cell.length_b   1.000
_cell.length_c   1.000
_cell.angle_alpha   90.00
_cell.angle_beta   90.00
_cell.angle_gamma   90.00
#
_symmetry.space_group_name_H-M   'P 1'
#
loop_
_entity.id
_entity.type
_entity.pdbx_description
1 polymer ?
#
loop_
_entity_poly.entity_id
_entity_poly.type
_entity_poly.pdbx_seq_one_letter_code
_entity_poly.pdbx_strand_id
1 'polypeptide(L)'
;MIANPEVADVFRTRAKVVSEIRKTMESFGFIEVETPVLQGEAGGAEARPFITHHNSLQRDLYLRIATELHLKRMLVGGLEKVYEIGRIFRNEGISTRHNPEFTT
;
A
#
# COMPACT_ATOMS: atom_id res chain seq x y z
N MET A 1 -2.07 -21.92 -13.26
CA MET A 1 -1.12 -22.53 -12.30
C MET A 1 -1.02 -24.04 -12.47
N ILE A 2 -2.10 -24.83 -12.40
CA ILE A 2 -2.02 -26.29 -12.68
C ILE A 2 -1.94 -26.57 -14.18
N ALA A 3 -2.78 -25.92 -14.99
CA ALA A 3 -2.78 -26.07 -16.46
C ALA A 3 -1.61 -25.32 -17.14
N ASN A 4 -1.17 -24.22 -16.53
CA ASN A 4 -0.07 -23.36 -16.98
C ASN A 4 0.90 -23.16 -15.80
N PRO A 5 1.91 -24.03 -15.65
CA PRO A 5 2.88 -23.99 -14.57
C PRO A 5 3.73 -22.71 -14.55
N GLU A 6 4.01 -22.13 -15.72
CA GLU A 6 4.81 -20.90 -15.89
C GLU A 6 4.20 -19.68 -15.19
N VAL A 7 2.87 -19.66 -15.02
CA VAL A 7 2.18 -18.60 -14.25
C VAL A 7 2.61 -18.62 -12.78
N ALA A 8 2.93 -19.80 -12.23
CA ALA A 8 3.40 -19.89 -10.85
C ALA A 8 4.76 -19.20 -10.66
N ASP A 9 5.62 -19.22 -11.68
CA ASP A 9 6.95 -18.59 -11.63
C ASP A 9 6.86 -17.05 -11.59
N VAL A 10 5.84 -16.47 -12.23
CA VAL A 10 5.54 -15.03 -12.11
C VAL A 10 5.23 -14.66 -10.66
N PHE A 11 4.38 -15.43 -9.97
CA PHE A 11 4.06 -15.18 -8.56
C PHE A 11 5.24 -15.45 -7.62
N ARG A 12 6.02 -16.50 -7.86
CA ARG A 12 7.27 -16.76 -7.11
C ARG A 12 8.26 -15.62 -7.27
N THR A 13 8.42 -15.11 -8.49
CA THR A 13 9.29 -13.96 -8.77
C THR A 13 8.78 -12.72 -8.05
N ARG A 14 7.47 -12.42 -8.09
CA ARG A 14 6.88 -11.30 -7.35
C ARG A 14 7.12 -11.43 -5.83
N ALA A 15 6.95 -12.63 -5.26
CA ALA A 15 7.23 -12.87 -3.85
C ALA A 15 8.70 -12.65 -3.50
N LYS A 16 9.62 -13.11 -4.38
CA LYS A 16 11.06 -12.88 -4.23
C LYS A 16 11.41 -11.38 -4.28
N VAL A 17 10.84 -10.62 -5.22
CA VAL A 17 11.05 -9.16 -5.31
C VAL A 17 10.68 -8.49 -3.99
N VAL A 18 9.50 -8.78 -3.43
CA VAL A 18 9.09 -8.20 -2.14
C VAL A 18 10.04 -8.62 -1.01
N SER A 19 10.44 -9.88 -0.96
CA SER A 19 11.40 -10.38 0.04
C SER A 19 12.74 -9.65 -0.03
N GLU A 20 13.28 -9.44 -1.23
CA GLU A 20 14.56 -8.75 -1.42
C GLU A 20 14.47 -7.25 -1.13
N ILE A 21 13.34 -6.58 -1.42
CA ILE A 21 13.12 -5.20 -1.00
C ILE A 21 13.20 -5.09 0.52
N ARG A 22 12.50 -5.96 1.26
CA ARG A 22 12.52 -5.96 2.74
C ARG A 22 13.94 -6.12 3.29
N LYS A 23 14.66 -7.15 2.84
CA LYS A 23 16.05 -7.40 3.27
C LYS A 23 16.96 -6.21 2.99
N THR A 24 16.81 -5.59 1.81
CA THR A 24 17.60 -4.42 1.42
C THR A 24 17.31 -3.23 2.33
N MET A 25 16.04 -2.93 2.58
CA MET A 25 15.63 -1.83 3.46
C MET A 25 16.10 -2.07 4.90
N GLU A 26 15.96 -3.30 5.41
CA GLU A 26 16.46 -3.71 6.73
C GLU A 26 17.98 -3.53 6.83
N SER A 27 18.74 -3.91 5.79
CA SER A 27 20.19 -3.70 5.76
C SER A 27 20.61 -2.22 5.80
N PHE A 28 19.74 -1.31 5.35
CA PHE A 28 19.95 0.13 5.44
C PHE A 28 19.44 0.74 6.75
N GLY A 29 18.91 -0.10 7.65
CA GLY A 29 18.39 0.29 8.96
C GLY A 29 17.01 0.92 8.90
N PHE A 30 16.22 0.64 7.86
CA PHE A 30 14.82 1.05 7.82
C PHE A 30 13.93 0.08 8.61
N ILE A 31 12.89 0.63 9.22
CA ILE A 31 11.87 -0.11 9.97
C ILE A 31 10.63 -0.26 9.08
N GLU A 32 10.18 -1.49 8.87
CA GLU A 32 8.89 -1.74 8.22
C GLU A 32 7.77 -1.37 9.18
N VAL A 33 6.81 -0.57 8.70
CA VAL A 33 5.65 -0.12 9.48
C VAL A 33 4.37 -0.39 8.70
N GLU A 34 3.25 -0.42 9.42
CA GLU A 34 1.91 -0.48 8.82
C GLU A 34 1.13 0.78 9.20
N THR A 35 0.48 1.40 8.21
CA THR A 35 -0.33 2.61 8.42
C THR A 35 -1.81 2.36 8.12
N PRO A 36 -2.74 3.17 8.64
CA PRO A 36 -4.17 2.95 8.43
C PRO A 36 -4.57 2.89 6.95
N VAL A 37 -5.29 1.82 6.58
CA VAL A 37 -5.95 1.67 5.27
C VAL A 37 -7.23 2.50 5.18
N LEU A 38 -8.01 2.53 6.26
CA LEU A 38 -9.20 3.37 6.38
C LEU A 38 -8.82 4.70 7.01
N GLN A 39 -9.05 5.79 6.28
CA GLN A 39 -8.66 7.14 6.66
C GLN A 39 -9.89 8.03 6.79
N GLY A 40 -9.84 9.00 7.70
CA GLY A 40 -10.90 10.02 7.81
C GLY A 40 -10.91 11.01 6.65
N GLU A 41 -9.80 11.10 5.93
CA GLU A 41 -9.61 11.92 4.74
C GLU A 41 -8.57 11.23 3.85
N ALA A 42 -8.80 11.19 2.54
CA ALA A 42 -7.82 10.65 1.59
C ALA A 42 -6.79 11.74 1.26
N GLY A 43 -5.49 11.39 1.29
CA GLY A 43 -4.42 12.32 0.94
C GLY A 43 -3.11 11.62 0.57
N GLY A 44 -2.12 12.41 0.14
CA GLY A 44 -0.80 11.91 -0.28
C GLY A 44 -0.70 11.48 -1.74
N ALA A 45 -1.76 11.65 -2.54
CA ALA A 45 -1.74 11.51 -4.00
C ALA A 45 -2.93 12.26 -4.61
N GLU A 46 -2.86 12.57 -5.90
CA GLU A 46 -3.99 13.04 -6.69
C GLU A 46 -4.69 11.82 -7.32
N ALA A 47 -5.70 11.29 -6.63
CA ALA A 47 -6.47 10.13 -7.09
C ALA A 47 -7.87 10.12 -6.47
N ARG A 48 -8.85 9.54 -7.19
CA ARG A 48 -10.21 9.40 -6.63
C ARG A 48 -10.24 8.24 -5.62
N PRO A 49 -10.64 8.47 -4.35
CA PRO A 49 -10.69 7.38 -3.36
C PRO A 49 -11.95 6.52 -3.49
N PHE A 50 -11.87 5.29 -2.98
CA PHE A 50 -13.05 4.54 -2.60
C PHE A 50 -13.58 5.06 -1.26
N ILE A 51 -14.90 5.13 -1.12
CA ILE A 51 -15.59 5.60 0.07
C ILE A 51 -16.36 4.43 0.69
N THR A 52 -16.31 4.30 2.01
CA THR A 52 -17.08 3.34 2.79
C THR A 52 -17.65 4.03 4.04
N HIS A 53 -18.53 3.36 4.77
CA HIS A 53 -19.22 3.91 5.92
C HIS A 53 -18.97 3.08 7.18
N HIS A 54 -18.61 3.75 8.29
CA HIS A 54 -18.43 3.11 9.57
C HIS A 54 -19.69 3.21 10.44
N ASN A 55 -20.49 2.14 10.47
CA ASN A 55 -21.82 2.11 11.11
C ASN A 55 -21.85 2.62 12.56
N SER A 56 -20.94 2.17 13.43
CA SER A 56 -20.98 2.61 14.84
C SER A 56 -20.52 4.06 15.06
N LEU A 57 -19.74 4.61 14.13
CA LEU A 57 -19.22 5.99 14.23
C LEU A 57 -20.07 6.96 13.40
N GLN A 58 -21.04 6.43 12.63
CA GLN A 58 -21.93 7.19 11.76
C GLN A 58 -21.16 8.18 10.87
N ARG A 59 -20.04 7.74 10.30
CA ARG A 59 -19.18 8.57 9.47
C ARG A 59 -18.59 7.81 8.31
N ASP A 60 -18.27 8.55 7.26
CA ASP A 60 -17.58 8.02 6.09
C ASP A 60 -16.08 7.87 6.37
N LEU A 61 -15.49 6.88 5.71
CA LEU A 61 -14.07 6.59 5.69
C LEU A 61 -13.64 6.36 4.24
N TYR A 62 -12.37 6.63 3.98
CA TYR A 62 -11.78 6.53 2.65
C TYR A 62 -10.72 5.44 2.66
N LEU A 63 -10.70 4.58 1.64
CA LEU A 63 -9.55 3.71 1.43
C LEU A 63 -8.35 4.56 0.98
N ARG A 64 -7.18 4.31 1.57
CA ARG A 64 -5.97 5.09 1.31
C ARG A 64 -5.56 5.06 -0.17
N ILE A 65 -5.21 6.24 -0.67
CA ILE A 65 -4.66 6.46 -2.02
C ILE A 65 -3.12 6.56 -2.03
N ALA A 66 -2.52 6.70 -0.84
CA ALA A 66 -1.07 6.70 -0.59
C ALA A 66 -0.78 6.40 0.90
N THR A 67 0.47 6.02 1.20
CA THR A 67 1.00 5.86 2.58
C THR A 67 1.74 7.12 3.09
N GLU A 68 2.07 8.04 2.17
CA GLU A 68 3.02 9.14 2.37
C GLU A 68 2.78 9.98 3.63
N LEU A 69 1.56 10.48 3.85
CA LEU A 69 1.29 11.39 4.97
C LEU A 69 1.48 10.73 6.34
N HIS A 70 1.18 9.44 6.46
CA HIS A 70 1.37 8.71 7.71
C HIS A 70 2.86 8.45 7.97
N LEU A 71 3.61 8.07 6.94
CA LEU A 71 5.06 7.90 7.05
C LEU A 71 5.76 9.23 7.41
N LYS A 72 5.35 10.34 6.80
CA LYS A 72 5.87 11.68 7.17
C LYS A 72 5.58 12.05 8.63
N ARG A 73 4.42 11.70 9.16
CA ARG A 73 4.11 11.90 10.59
C ARG A 73 5.04 11.09 11.50
N MET A 74 5.43 9.88 11.09
CA MET A 74 6.42 9.07 11.82
C MET A 74 7.81 9.70 11.80
N LEU A 75 8.23 10.26 10.65
CA LEU A 75 9.47 11.03 10.56
C LEU A 75 9.47 12.20 11.55
N VAL A 76 8.38 12.97 11.60
CA VAL A 76 8.20 14.07 12.59
C VAL A 76 8.22 13.55 14.03
N GLY A 77 7.72 12.33 14.26
CA GLY A 77 7.74 11.65 15.56
C GLY A 77 9.11 11.06 15.95
N GLY A 78 10.16 11.26 15.15
CA GLY A 78 11.53 10.81 15.44
C GLY A 78 11.92 9.46 14.85
N LEU A 79 11.05 8.81 14.05
CA LEU A 79 11.41 7.60 13.32
C LEU A 79 12.03 8.00 11.96
N GLU A 80 13.35 8.16 11.91
CA GLU A 80 14.04 8.72 10.73
C GLU A 80 14.08 7.80 9.49
N LYS A 81 13.93 6.48 9.68
CA LYS A 81 14.00 5.48 8.61
C LYS A 81 12.83 4.51 8.68
N VAL A 82 11.75 4.84 7.98
CA VAL A 82 10.54 4.00 7.90
C VAL A 82 10.18 3.71 6.45
N TYR A 83 9.60 2.54 6.21
CA TYR A 83 8.98 2.19 4.94
C TYR A 83 7.75 1.31 5.16
N GLU A 84 6.86 1.28 4.18
CA GLU A 84 5.71 0.39 4.17
C GLU A 84 5.58 -0.20 2.75
N ILE A 85 5.39 -1.52 2.66
CA ILE A 85 4.96 -2.18 1.42
C ILE A 85 3.48 -2.50 1.58
N GLY A 86 2.62 -1.69 0.96
CA GLY A 86 1.21 -1.63 1.30
C GLY A 86 0.29 -1.66 0.10
N ARG A 87 -0.96 -2.14 0.30
CA ARG A 87 -2.01 -1.99 -0.71
C ARG A 87 -2.50 -0.55 -0.76
N ILE A 88 -2.63 -0.01 -1.96
CA ILE A 88 -3.23 1.28 -2.30
C ILE A 88 -4.48 1.03 -3.13
N PHE A 89 -5.48 1.90 -2.98
CA PHE A 89 -6.77 1.78 -3.65
C PHE A 89 -7.10 3.07 -4.42
N ARG A 90 -7.45 2.96 -5.69
CA ARG A 90 -7.85 4.08 -6.55
C ARG A 90 -9.12 3.74 -7.30
N ASN A 91 -10.15 4.56 -7.10
CA ASN A 91 -11.47 4.41 -7.72
C ASN A 91 -11.49 5.09 -9.09
N GLU A 92 -10.70 4.53 -10.00
CA GLU A 92 -10.43 5.07 -11.34
C GLU A 92 -10.73 4.02 -12.43
N GLY A 93 -10.50 4.37 -13.69
CA GLY A 93 -10.67 3.45 -14.81
C GLY A 93 -9.66 2.28 -14.77
N ILE A 94 -10.11 1.10 -15.17
CA ILE A 94 -9.25 -0.10 -15.25
C ILE A 94 -8.59 -0.17 -16.62
N SER A 95 -7.31 -0.53 -16.66
CA SER A 95 -6.62 -0.88 -17.90
C SER A 95 -5.55 -1.95 -17.68
N THR A 96 -4.90 -2.40 -18.75
CA THR A 96 -3.77 -3.34 -18.67
C THR A 96 -2.59 -2.83 -17.84
N ARG A 97 -2.56 -1.52 -17.53
CA ARG A 97 -1.55 -0.88 -16.69
C ARG A 97 -2.08 -0.40 -15.33
N HIS A 98 -3.40 -0.39 -15.13
CA HIS A 98 -4.03 0.18 -13.93
C HIS A 98 -5.05 -0.78 -13.35
N ASN A 99 -4.77 -1.26 -12.13
CA ASN A 99 -5.70 -2.03 -11.33
C ASN A 99 -6.19 -1.16 -10.16
N PRO A 100 -7.49 -1.23 -9.76
CA PRO A 100 -8.02 -0.40 -8.68
C PRO A 100 -7.36 -0.64 -7.32
N GLU A 101 -6.70 -1.78 -7.15
CA GLU A 101 -5.84 -2.06 -6.01
C GLU A 101 -4.45 -2.50 -6.47
N PHE A 102 -3.40 -1.94 -5.86
CA PHE A 102 -2.02 -2.28 -6.23
C PHE A 102 -1.07 -2.06 -5.05
N THR A 103 0.13 -2.64 -5.13
CA THR A 103 1.13 -2.55 -4.07
C THR A 103 2.19 -1.53 -4.44
N THR A 104 2.48 -0.63 -3.51
CA THR A 104 3.62 0.28 -3.53
C THR A 104 4.54 -0.01 -2.37
#